data_AF-A0A7C7KRP7-F1
#
_entry.id   AF-A0A7C7KRP7-F1
#
_cell.length_a   1.000
_cell.length_b   1.000
_cell.length_c   1.000
_cell.angle_alpha   90.00
_cell.angle_beta   90.00
_cell.angle_gamma   90.00
#
_symmetry.space_group_name_H-M   'P 1'
#
loop_
_entity.id
_entity.type
_entity.pdbx_description
1 polymer ?
#
loop_
_entity_poly.entity_id
_entity_poly.type
_entity_poly.pdbx_seq_one_letter_code
_entity_poly.pdbx_strand_id
1 'polypeptide(L)'
;DGIKVGVVNARFIKPMDEDMLLSLTRRYDLFITVEDNVVAGGFGSGVLEFFARKGLSPKVVNLGIPDTFIEHGNQNLLRNKVGIDAEGIERTVRDALMKRPIKL
;
A
#
# COMPACT_ATOMS: atom_id res chain seq x y z
N ASP A 1 -6.15 -13.55 14.43
CA ASP A 1 -4.68 -13.52 14.26
C ASP A 1 -3.89 -12.78 15.34
N GLY A 2 -4.46 -11.80 16.05
CA GLY A 2 -3.69 -11.06 17.07
C GLY A 2 -2.68 -10.05 16.53
N ILE A 3 -2.63 -9.86 15.20
CA ILE A 3 -1.82 -8.83 14.54
C ILE A 3 -2.43 -7.46 14.85
N LYS A 4 -1.60 -6.54 15.36
CA LYS A 4 -1.99 -5.15 15.58
C LYS A 4 -1.61 -4.32 14.36
N VAL A 5 -2.57 -3.62 13.78
CA VAL A 5 -2.38 -2.76 12.60
C VAL A 5 -2.80 -1.32 12.91
N GLY A 6 -2.05 -0.36 12.36
CA GLY A 6 -2.51 1.02 12.28
C GLY A 6 -3.17 1.26 10.92
N VAL A 7 -4.30 1.94 10.89
CA VAL A 7 -4.97 2.35 9.65
C VAL A 7 -4.97 3.86 9.57
N VAL A 8 -4.49 4.38 8.45
CA VAL A 8 -4.35 5.82 8.21
C VAL A 8 -5.20 6.18 7.01
N ASN A 9 -6.04 7.20 7.17
CA ASN A 9 -6.75 7.79 6.04
C ASN A 9 -5.82 8.77 5.30
N ALA A 10 -5.11 8.27 4.28
CA ALA A 10 -4.21 9.04 3.43
C ALA A 10 -4.97 9.83 2.33
N ARG A 11 -5.96 10.63 2.74
CA ARG A 11 -6.88 11.36 1.83
C ARG A 11 -6.23 12.38 0.90
N PHE A 12 -4.96 12.74 1.12
CA PHE A 12 -4.22 13.67 0.27
C PHE A 12 -2.96 13.00 -0.28
N ILE A 13 -2.95 12.74 -1.59
CA ILE A 13 -1.74 12.31 -2.30
C ILE A 13 -0.81 13.52 -2.50
N LYS A 14 -1.38 14.69 -2.82
CA LYS A 14 -0.68 15.97 -2.94
C LYS A 14 -1.52 17.14 -2.39
N PRO A 15 -0.96 18.00 -1.52
CA PRO A 15 0.29 17.78 -0.79
C PRO A 15 0.17 16.55 0.13
N MET A 16 1.23 15.75 0.23
CA MET A 16 1.28 14.59 1.12
C MET A 16 1.60 15.05 2.54
N ASP A 17 1.01 14.40 3.56
CA ASP A 17 1.32 14.66 4.96
C ASP A 17 2.63 13.93 5.35
N GLU A 18 3.75 14.58 5.03
CA GLU A 18 5.10 14.08 5.26
C GLU A 18 5.45 13.95 6.75
N ASP A 19 4.94 14.85 7.59
CA ASP A 19 5.20 14.84 9.03
C ASP A 19 4.51 13.64 9.70
N MET A 20 3.27 13.34 9.29
CA MET A 20 2.59 12.12 9.70
C MET A 20 3.38 10.89 9.26
N LEU A 21 3.79 10.79 8.00
CA LEU A 21 4.56 9.64 7.51
C LEU A 21 5.86 9.45 8.29
N LEU A 22 6.60 10.53 8.54
CA LEU A 22 7.82 10.49 9.35
C LEU A 22 7.55 10.06 10.79
N SER A 23 6.43 10.48 11.39
CA SER A 23 6.07 10.05 12.74
C SER A 23 5.75 8.56 12.81
N LEU A 24 5.17 7.99 11.74
CA LEU A 24 4.79 6.58 11.67
C LEU A 24 6.00 5.66 11.56
N THR A 25 7.10 6.09 10.94
CA THR A 25 8.33 5.27 10.85
C THR A 25 8.97 5.00 12.21
N ARG A 26 8.65 5.79 13.24
CA ARG A 26 9.09 5.53 14.62
C ARG A 26 8.37 4.36 15.29
N ARG A 27 7.25 3.91 14.71
CA ARG A 27 6.36 2.88 15.29
C ARG A 27 6.19 1.66 14.39
N TYR A 28 6.38 1.82 13.08
CA TYR A 28 6.13 0.79 12.10
C TYR A 28 7.30 0.66 11.14
N ASP A 29 7.74 -0.58 10.91
CA ASP A 29 8.77 -0.93 9.91
C ASP A 29 8.17 -1.48 8.61
N LEU A 30 6.86 -1.75 8.60
CA LEU A 30 6.08 -2.24 7.45
C LEU A 30 4.93 -1.29 7.14
N PHE A 31 4.89 -0.83 5.91
CA PHE A 31 3.84 0.01 5.35
C PHE A 31 3.17 -0.73 4.19
N ILE A 32 1.85 -0.72 4.19
CA ILE A 32 1.04 -1.19 3.07
C ILE A 32 0.30 0.02 2.53
N THR A 33 0.52 0.40 1.28
CA THR A 33 -0.29 1.43 0.61
C THR A 33 -1.39 0.74 -0.19
N VAL A 34 -2.57 1.36 -0.22
CA VAL A 34 -3.71 0.86 -1.00
C VAL A 34 -4.25 2.01 -1.81
N GLU A 35 -4.35 1.83 -3.12
CA GLU A 35 -4.88 2.84 -4.04
C GLU A 35 -5.75 2.22 -5.12
N ASP A 36 -6.90 2.85 -5.43
CA ASP A 36 -7.73 2.50 -6.60
C ASP A 36 -7.20 3.27 -7.82
N ASN A 37 -5.91 3.06 -8.10
CA ASN A 37 -5.13 3.74 -9.13
C ASN A 37 -3.95 2.85 -9.55
N VAL A 38 -3.32 3.15 -10.70
CA VAL A 38 -2.14 2.44 -11.15
C VAL A 38 -0.99 2.64 -10.15
N VAL A 39 -0.34 1.55 -9.74
CA VAL A 39 0.76 1.59 -8.75
C VAL A 39 1.93 2.43 -9.26
N ALA A 40 2.28 2.29 -10.54
CA ALA A 40 3.35 3.04 -11.20
C ALA A 40 3.02 4.54 -11.22
N GLY A 41 3.82 5.34 -10.50
CA GLY A 41 3.61 6.78 -10.36
C GLY A 41 2.43 7.19 -9.45
N GLY A 42 1.77 6.23 -8.82
CA GLY A 42 0.65 6.45 -7.90
C GLY A 42 1.04 6.91 -6.49
N PHE A 43 0.10 6.76 -5.55
CA PHE A 43 0.28 7.09 -4.13
C PHE A 43 1.43 6.31 -3.51
N GLY A 44 1.47 5.00 -3.69
CA GLY A 44 2.54 4.15 -3.16
C GLY A 44 3.92 4.54 -3.70
N SER A 45 3.99 4.93 -4.97
CA SER A 45 5.22 5.47 -5.57
C SER A 45 5.66 6.77 -4.89
N GLY A 46 4.73 7.68 -4.58
CA GLY A 46 5.01 8.92 -3.85
C GLY A 46 5.49 8.69 -2.41
N VAL A 47 4.92 7.71 -1.71
CA VAL A 47 5.36 7.31 -0.36
C VAL A 47 6.80 6.76 -0.38
N LEU A 48 7.12 5.94 -1.38
CA LEU A 48 8.48 5.44 -1.59
C LEU A 48 9.47 6.58 -1.90
N GLU A 49 9.09 7.51 -2.77
CA GLU A 49 9.88 8.70 -3.06
C GLU A 49 10.14 9.53 -1.79
N PHE A 50 9.10 9.75 -0.97
CA PHE A 50 9.23 10.42 0.31
C PHE A 50 10.27 9.75 1.21
N PHE A 51 10.17 8.44 1.43
CA PHE A 51 11.13 7.72 2.28
C PHE A 51 12.55 7.79 1.73
N ALA A 52 12.73 7.62 0.42
CA ALA A 52 14.03 7.74 -0.23
C ALA A 52 14.66 9.12 -0.02
N ARG A 53 13.90 10.22 -0.19
CA ARG A 53 14.38 11.60 0.05
C ARG A 53 14.76 11.85 1.51
N LYS A 54 14.17 11.13 2.47
CA LYS A 54 14.51 11.21 3.89
C LYS A 54 15.65 10.24 4.30
N GLY A 55 16.18 9.44 3.36
CA GLY A 55 17.18 8.42 3.65
C GLY A 55 16.63 7.26 4.50
N LEU A 56 15.33 7.02 4.43
CA LEU A 56 14.64 5.95 5.16
C LEU A 56 14.30 4.80 4.21
N SER A 57 14.35 3.57 4.72
CA SER A 57 14.07 2.37 3.93
C SER A 57 13.18 1.37 4.70
N PRO A 58 11.99 1.78 5.18
CA PRO A 58 11.06 0.81 5.74
C PRO A 58 10.57 -0.15 4.65
N LYS A 59 10.06 -1.31 5.03
CA LYS A 59 9.42 -2.23 4.08
C LYS A 59 8.10 -1.60 3.63
N VAL A 60 7.93 -1.41 2.32
CA VAL A 60 6.69 -0.91 1.73
C VAL A 60 6.16 -1.93 0.73
N VAL A 61 4.86 -2.20 0.76
CA VAL A 61 4.16 -2.98 -0.25
C VAL A 61 3.02 -2.14 -0.81
N ASN A 62 2.99 -1.96 -2.11
CA ASN A 62 1.97 -1.16 -2.78
C ASN A 62 0.90 -2.09 -3.37
N LEU A 63 -0.35 -1.90 -2.95
CA LEU A 63 -1.52 -2.52 -3.54
C LEU A 63 -2.27 -1.49 -4.39
N GLY A 64 -2.52 -1.85 -5.64
CA GLY A 64 -3.19 -0.99 -6.60
C GLY A 64 -3.39 -1.69 -7.93
N ILE A 65 -3.79 -0.93 -8.94
CA ILE A 65 -4.02 -1.45 -10.27
C ILE A 65 -2.65 -1.72 -10.93
N PRO A 66 -2.43 -2.91 -11.54
CA PRO A 66 -1.21 -3.16 -12.32
C PRO A 66 -1.15 -2.26 -13.55
N ASP A 67 0.04 -2.10 -14.13
CA ASP A 67 0.23 -1.35 -15.38
C ASP A 67 -0.24 -2.16 -16.60
N THR A 68 -1.52 -2.53 -16.58
CA THR A 68 -2.21 -3.29 -17.62
C THR A 68 -3.65 -2.81 -17.73
N PHE A 69 -4.25 -3.05 -18.89
CA PHE A 69 -5.66 -2.69 -19.10
C PHE A 69 -6.57 -3.60 -18.28
N ILE A 70 -7.48 -3.00 -17.51
CA ILE A 70 -8.53 -3.71 -16.77
C ILE A 70 -9.84 -3.56 -17.54
N GLU A 71 -10.43 -4.70 -17.89
CA GLU A 71 -11.72 -4.75 -18.60
C GLU A 71 -12.87 -4.20 -17.75
N HIS A 72 -13.96 -3.83 -18.43
CA HIS A 72 -15.20 -3.42 -17.76
C HIS A 72 -15.79 -4.57 -16.95
N GLY A 73 -16.24 -4.26 -15.74
CA GLY A 73 -16.83 -5.26 -14.85
C GLY A 73 -17.37 -4.62 -13.58
N ASN A 74 -17.93 -5.46 -12.71
CA ASN A 74 -18.36 -5.03 -11.40
C ASN A 74 -17.16 -4.57 -10.55
N GLN A 75 -17.25 -3.40 -9.92
CA GLN A 75 -16.13 -2.83 -9.15
C GLN A 75 -15.62 -3.76 -8.05
N ASN A 76 -16.49 -4.49 -7.34
CA ASN A 76 -16.06 -5.39 -6.27
C ASN A 76 -15.26 -6.57 -6.85
N LEU A 77 -15.69 -7.11 -8.00
CA LEU A 77 -14.94 -8.17 -8.69
C LEU A 77 -13.58 -7.66 -9.18
N LEU A 78 -13.53 -6.44 -9.74
CA LEU A 78 -12.28 -5.85 -10.20
C LEU A 78 -11.32 -5.58 -9.04
N ARG A 79 -11.82 -5.05 -7.92
CA ARG A 79 -11.03 -4.82 -6.70
C ARG A 79 -10.50 -6.11 -6.08
N ASN A 80 -11.31 -7.15 -6.03
CA ASN A 80 -10.88 -8.49 -5.60
C ASN A 80 -9.80 -9.05 -6.52
N LYS A 81 -9.99 -8.92 -7.85
CA LYS A 81 -9.02 -9.37 -8.87
C LYS A 81 -7.65 -8.70 -8.72
N VAL A 82 -7.61 -7.41 -8.39
CA VAL A 82 -6.34 -6.67 -8.17
C VAL A 82 -5.90 -6.64 -6.70
N GLY A 83 -6.62 -7.31 -5.81
CA GLY A 83 -6.23 -7.47 -4.40
C GLY A 83 -6.30 -6.22 -3.52
N ILE A 84 -7.10 -5.21 -3.90
CA ILE A 84 -7.32 -3.99 -3.09
C ILE A 84 -8.57 -4.07 -2.21
N ASP A 85 -9.18 -5.24 -2.10
CA ASP A 85 -10.27 -5.53 -1.17
C ASP A 85 -9.75 -6.02 0.19
N ALA A 86 -10.67 -6.26 1.13
CA ALA A 86 -10.30 -6.63 2.50
C ALA A 86 -9.48 -7.93 2.56
N GLU A 87 -9.86 -8.94 1.78
CA GLU A 87 -9.15 -10.22 1.72
C GLU A 87 -7.76 -10.08 1.08
N GLY A 88 -7.65 -9.25 0.04
CA GLY A 88 -6.38 -8.89 -0.60
C GLY A 88 -5.40 -8.19 0.33
N ILE A 89 -5.90 -7.21 1.09
CA ILE A 89 -5.10 -6.49 2.08
C ILE A 89 -4.65 -7.43 3.21
N GLU A 90 -5.55 -8.25 3.75
CA GLU A 90 -5.23 -9.20 4.82
C GLU A 90 -4.13 -10.19 4.39
N ARG A 91 -4.29 -10.79 3.21
CA ARG A 91 -3.30 -11.72 2.63
C ARG A 91 -1.93 -11.04 2.48
N THR A 92 -1.91 -9.83 1.95
CA THR A 92 -0.69 -9.06 1.78
C THR A 92 0.02 -8.79 3.11
N VAL A 93 -0.73 -8.40 4.15
CA VAL A 93 -0.17 -8.19 5.49
C VAL A 93 0.46 -9.47 6.03
N ARG A 94 -0.23 -10.61 5.90
CA ARG A 94 0.28 -11.91 6.34
C ARG A 94 1.55 -12.31 5.60
N ASP A 95 1.56 -12.24 4.27
CA ASP A 95 2.71 -12.62 3.45
C ASP A 95 3.92 -11.71 3.74
N ALA A 96 3.68 -10.40 3.92
CA ALA A 96 4.72 -9.45 4.25
C ALA A 96 5.36 -9.72 5.62
N LEU A 97 4.58 -10.12 6.63
CA LEU A 97 5.09 -10.47 7.97
C LEU A 97 5.82 -11.81 7.98
N MET A 98 5.35 -12.80 7.21
CA MET A 98 5.97 -14.13 7.13
C MET A 98 7.20 -14.19 6.20
N LYS A 99 7.62 -13.06 5.63
CA LYS A 99 8.70 -12.97 4.61
C LYS A 99 8.47 -13.90 3.41
N ARG A 100 7.19 -14.15 3.07
CA ARG A 100 6.82 -14.93 1.90
C ARG A 100 6.86 -14.08 0.63
N PRO A 101 7.04 -14.69 -0.55
CA PRO A 101 6.83 -13.99 -1.81
C PRO A 101 5.40 -13.48 -1.84
N ILE A 102 5.23 -12.16 -2.01
CA ILE A 102 3.90 -11.56 -2.11
C ILE A 102 3.38 -11.86 -3.52
N LYS A 103 2.22 -12.50 -3.61
CA LYS A 103 1.49 -12.64 -4.88
C LYS A 103 0.86 -11.28 -5.21
N LEU A 104 1.51 -10.56 -6.12
CA LEU A 104 0.99 -9.37 -6.79
C LEU A 104 -0.03 -9.77 -7.86
#